data_AF-A0A915I8T9-F1
#
_entry.id   AF-A0A915I8T9-F1
#
_cell.length_a   1.000
_cell.length_b   1.000
_cell.length_c   1.000
_cell.angle_alpha   90.00
_cell.angle_beta   90.00
_cell.angle_gamma   90.00
#
_symmetry.space_group_name_H-M   'P 1'
#
loop_
_entity.id
_entity.type
_entity.pdbx_description
1 polymer ?
#
loop_
_entity_poly.entity_id
_entity_poly.type
_entity_poly.pdbx_seq_one_letter_code
_entity_poly.pdbx_strand_id
1 'polypeptide(L)'
;MYPMAVVGLANKAIKVYKLEGQPSEAKHLESPLKFQHRCISIFKDKTNTSPIGFGLGSIEGRVAIQYIPPDMAKDNNFTFKCHRSAEPVNGYLDIYAVNDIAFHPEYNTLATVGADGRFSFWDKDARTKLKMSEKMTQAITCCAFNHDGRAFAYAVGYDWSKGHEAYNAQEKNYIFIHPCYEDMKPRKK
;
A
#
# COMPACT_ATOMS: atom_id res chain seq x y z
N MET A 1 0.06 19.56 -9.79
CA MET A 1 -1.23 19.00 -10.26
C MET A 1 -2.06 18.79 -9.01
N TYR A 2 -3.08 19.61 -8.79
CA TYR A 2 -3.99 19.48 -7.65
C TYR A 2 -5.37 19.99 -8.07
N PRO A 3 -6.48 19.29 -7.77
CA PRO A 3 -6.56 17.93 -7.24
C PRO A 3 -6.19 16.87 -8.29
N MET A 4 -5.84 15.66 -7.83
CA MET A 4 -5.34 14.55 -8.67
C MET A 4 -6.07 13.24 -8.34
N ALA A 5 -6.35 12.43 -9.36
CA ALA A 5 -6.74 11.02 -9.21
C ALA A 5 -5.76 10.10 -9.96
N VAL A 6 -5.61 8.87 -9.48
CA VAL A 6 -4.82 7.83 -10.14
C VAL A 6 -5.62 6.54 -10.20
N VAL A 7 -5.63 5.89 -11.36
CA VAL A 7 -6.39 4.67 -11.64
C VAL A 7 -5.43 3.61 -12.19
N GLY A 8 -5.36 2.45 -11.52
CA GLY A 8 -4.71 1.25 -12.04
C GLY A 8 -5.71 0.37 -12.79
N LEU A 9 -5.33 -0.19 -13.93
CA LEU A 9 -6.21 -0.96 -14.82
C LEU A 9 -5.80 -2.43 -14.90
N ALA A 10 -6.72 -3.29 -15.34
CA ALA A 10 -6.49 -4.74 -15.46
C ALA A 10 -5.33 -5.12 -16.40
N ASN A 11 -5.10 -4.33 -17.45
CA ASN A 11 -3.97 -4.48 -18.37
C ASN A 11 -2.65 -3.90 -17.84
N LYS A 12 -2.62 -3.52 -16.55
CA LYS A 12 -1.51 -2.85 -15.87
C LYS A 12 -1.18 -1.45 -16.41
N ALA A 13 -2.05 -0.83 -17.20
CA ALA A 13 -1.91 0.60 -17.47
C ALA A 13 -2.25 1.41 -16.21
N ILE A 14 -1.59 2.56 -16.04
CA ILE A 14 -1.90 3.50 -14.97
C ILE A 14 -2.28 4.83 -15.61
N LYS A 15 -3.43 5.38 -15.22
CA LYS A 15 -3.90 6.68 -15.67
C LYS A 15 -3.91 7.67 -14.54
N VAL A 16 -3.39 8.86 -14.79
CA VAL A 16 -3.38 9.98 -13.85
C VAL A 16 -4.26 11.08 -14.41
N TYR A 17 -5.14 11.62 -13.58
CA TYR A 17 -6.11 12.64 -13.96
C TYR A 17 -5.88 13.92 -13.15
N LYS A 18 -6.02 15.06 -13.81
CA LYS A 18 -6.22 16.35 -13.14
C LYS A 18 -7.72 16.53 -12.92
N LEU A 19 -8.09 17.09 -11.76
CA LEU A 19 -9.49 17.23 -11.36
C LEU A 19 -9.94 18.69 -11.27
N GLU A 20 -9.04 19.65 -11.46
CA GLU A 20 -9.38 21.07 -11.42
C GLU A 20 -10.23 21.46 -12.63
N GLY A 21 -11.37 22.10 -12.38
CA GLY A 21 -12.38 22.36 -13.41
C GLY A 21 -13.05 21.07 -13.87
N GLN A 22 -12.72 20.61 -15.07
CA GLN A 22 -13.26 19.37 -15.64
C GLN A 22 -12.21 18.24 -15.56
N PRO A 23 -12.54 17.10 -14.93
CA PRO A 23 -11.65 15.94 -14.88
C PRO A 23 -11.17 15.53 -16.27
N SER A 24 -9.84 15.45 -16.43
CA SER A 24 -9.20 15.09 -17.70
C SER A 24 -7.93 14.29 -17.47
N GLU A 25 -7.63 13.38 -18.40
CA GLU A 25 -6.42 12.56 -18.34
C GLU A 25 -5.20 13.47 -18.50
N ALA A 26 -4.27 13.36 -17.56
CA ALA A 26 -3.03 14.12 -17.54
C ALA A 26 -1.81 13.28 -17.89
N LYS A 27 -1.80 11.99 -17.52
CA LYS A 27 -0.74 11.05 -17.91
C LYS A 27 -1.29 9.64 -18.12
N HIS A 28 -0.68 8.93 -19.05
CA HIS A 28 -0.76 7.47 -19.21
C HIS A 28 0.64 6.91 -18.92
N LEU A 29 0.75 6.06 -17.90
CA LEU A 29 2.01 5.50 -17.44
C LEU A 29 2.04 3.99 -17.64
N GLU A 30 3.21 3.47 -17.99
CA GLU A 30 3.51 2.05 -17.92
C GLU A 30 3.70 1.63 -16.45
N SER A 31 3.27 0.41 -16.13
CA SER A 31 3.39 -0.10 -14.75
C SER A 31 4.84 -0.41 -14.39
N PRO A 32 5.32 0.06 -13.22
CA PRO A 32 6.60 -0.37 -12.66
C PRO A 32 6.55 -1.81 -12.08
N LEU A 33 5.36 -2.41 -12.00
CA LEU A 33 5.13 -3.77 -11.49
C LEU A 33 4.84 -4.74 -12.62
N LYS A 34 5.40 -5.95 -12.53
CA LYS A 34 5.25 -7.00 -13.54
C LYS A 34 3.90 -7.72 -13.46
N PHE A 35 3.36 -7.84 -12.25
CA PHE A 35 2.12 -8.58 -11.95
C PHE A 35 0.93 -7.63 -11.79
N GLN A 36 -0.26 -8.22 -11.68
CA GLN A 36 -1.53 -7.51 -11.57
C GLN A 36 -1.51 -6.48 -10.43
N HIS A 37 -2.07 -5.29 -10.69
CA HIS A 37 -2.32 -4.26 -9.70
C HIS A 37 -3.42 -4.71 -8.74
N ARG A 38 -3.30 -4.36 -7.46
CA ARG A 38 -4.27 -4.72 -6.43
C ARG A 38 -4.82 -3.51 -5.68
N CYS A 39 -3.95 -2.57 -5.33
CA CYS A 39 -4.30 -1.38 -4.54
C CYS A 39 -3.43 -0.19 -4.94
N ILE A 40 -3.92 1.02 -4.73
CA ILE A 40 -3.21 2.26 -5.05
C ILE A 40 -3.59 3.36 -4.05
N SER A 41 -2.61 4.15 -3.60
CA SER A 41 -2.85 5.31 -2.74
C SER A 41 -1.96 6.47 -3.12
N ILE A 42 -2.55 7.65 -3.26
CA ILE A 42 -1.82 8.90 -3.50
C ILE A 42 -1.10 9.31 -2.22
N PHE A 43 0.10 9.89 -2.36
CA PHE A 43 0.82 10.56 -1.29
C PHE A 43 1.12 12.01 -1.67
N LYS A 44 1.28 12.84 -0.65
CA LYS A 44 1.51 14.28 -0.81
C LYS A 44 2.97 14.65 -0.59
N ASP A 45 3.29 15.90 -0.88
CA ASP A 45 4.57 16.48 -0.53
C ASP A 45 4.76 16.57 0.99
N LYS A 46 5.96 17.00 1.41
CA LYS A 46 6.31 17.13 2.82
C LYS A 46 5.50 18.21 3.57
N THR A 47 4.85 19.12 2.84
CA THR A 47 3.95 20.13 3.41
C THR A 47 2.51 19.65 3.52
N ASN A 48 2.23 18.43 3.04
CA ASN A 48 0.89 17.83 2.99
C ASN A 48 -0.13 18.64 2.19
N THR A 49 0.34 19.46 1.23
CA THR A 49 -0.53 20.35 0.43
C THR A 49 -0.81 19.76 -0.94
N SER A 50 0.22 19.34 -1.67
CA SER A 50 0.08 18.90 -3.05
C SER A 50 0.32 17.40 -3.20
N PRO A 51 -0.50 16.67 -3.99
CA PRO A 51 -0.23 15.30 -4.35
C PRO A 51 0.92 15.26 -5.35
N ILE A 52 1.93 14.44 -5.05
CA ILE A 52 3.17 14.37 -5.85
C ILE A 52 3.48 12.95 -6.33
N GLY A 53 2.72 11.95 -5.90
CA GLY A 53 2.99 10.57 -6.26
C GLY A 53 1.95 9.61 -5.70
N PHE A 54 2.19 8.32 -5.92
CA PHE A 54 1.36 7.24 -5.41
C PHE A 54 2.19 6.00 -5.05
N GLY A 55 1.70 5.25 -4.08
CA GLY A 55 2.08 3.87 -3.82
C GLY A 55 1.16 2.93 -4.60
N LEU A 56 1.72 1.92 -5.27
CA LEU A 56 0.98 0.92 -6.04
C LEU A 56 1.34 -0.47 -5.53
N GLY A 57 0.37 -1.25 -5.09
CA GLY A 57 0.54 -2.63 -4.64
C GLY A 57 0.16 -3.63 -5.72
N SER A 58 0.83 -4.78 -5.72
CA SER A 58 0.55 -5.90 -6.62
C SER A 58 0.26 -7.18 -5.87
N ILE A 59 -0.17 -8.20 -6.62
CA ILE A 59 -0.39 -9.55 -6.11
C ILE A 59 0.90 -10.33 -5.79
N GLU A 60 2.09 -9.79 -6.11
CA GLU A 60 3.39 -10.48 -5.94
C GLU A 60 4.19 -10.01 -4.71
N GLY A 61 3.52 -9.52 -3.65
CA GLY A 61 4.21 -9.06 -2.45
C GLY A 61 5.23 -7.96 -2.75
N ARG A 62 4.77 -6.94 -3.50
CA ARG A 62 5.60 -5.82 -3.94
C ARG A 62 4.76 -4.55 -4.05
N VAL A 63 5.37 -3.47 -3.59
CA VAL A 63 4.86 -2.10 -3.76
C VAL A 63 5.84 -1.29 -4.59
N ALA A 64 5.31 -0.47 -5.50
CA ALA A 64 6.05 0.58 -6.18
C ALA A 64 5.73 1.94 -5.58
N ILE A 65 6.75 2.80 -5.44
CA ILE A 65 6.61 4.21 -5.14
C ILE A 65 6.89 4.97 -6.43
N GLN A 66 5.93 5.77 -6.88
CA GLN A 66 5.99 6.52 -8.13
C GLN A 66 5.70 8.00 -7.87
N TYR A 67 6.65 8.85 -8.21
CA TYR A 67 6.49 10.30 -8.23
C TYR A 67 5.99 10.74 -9.61
N ILE A 68 5.13 11.76 -9.62
CA ILE A 68 4.55 12.35 -10.83
C ILE A 68 5.42 13.47 -11.40
N PRO A 69 5.98 14.42 -10.61
CA PRO A 69 6.90 15.42 -11.13
C PRO A 69 8.16 14.76 -11.72
N PRO A 70 8.53 15.04 -12.99
CA PRO A 70 9.64 14.35 -13.67
C PRO A 70 11.00 14.51 -12.97
N ASP A 71 11.24 15.68 -12.40
CA ASP A 71 12.43 16.04 -11.61
C ASP A 71 12.55 15.17 -10.35
N MET A 72 11.44 14.81 -9.71
CA MET A 72 11.43 13.90 -8.55
C MET A 72 11.48 12.43 -8.98
N ALA A 73 10.80 12.08 -10.07
CA ALA A 73 10.62 10.70 -10.51
C ALA A 73 11.93 9.98 -10.84
N LYS A 74 12.88 10.69 -11.46
CA LYS A 74 14.15 10.12 -11.94
C LYS A 74 14.95 9.42 -10.83
N ASP A 75 15.00 10.01 -9.64
CA ASP A 75 15.88 9.55 -8.56
C ASP A 75 15.11 8.84 -7.42
N ASN A 76 13.78 9.05 -7.35
CA ASN A 76 12.97 8.61 -6.24
C ASN A 76 11.96 7.51 -6.57
N ASN A 77 11.81 7.10 -7.84
CA ASN A 77 10.98 5.95 -8.18
C ASN A 77 11.70 4.65 -7.82
N PHE A 78 11.04 3.77 -7.07
CA PHE A 78 11.59 2.46 -6.72
C PHE A 78 10.47 1.45 -6.42
N THR A 79 10.86 0.19 -6.26
CA THR A 79 9.96 -0.86 -5.75
C THR A 79 10.60 -1.56 -4.56
N PHE A 80 9.78 -2.12 -3.67
CA PHE A 80 10.27 -2.92 -2.54
C PHE A 80 9.38 -4.15 -2.32
N LYS A 81 10.00 -5.22 -1.84
CA LYS A 81 9.32 -6.47 -1.49
C LYS A 81 8.67 -6.34 -0.11
N CYS A 82 7.47 -6.89 0.03
CA CYS A 82 6.67 -6.93 1.27
C CYS A 82 5.75 -8.16 1.23
N HIS A 83 5.12 -8.52 2.35
CA HIS A 83 4.16 -9.64 2.43
C HIS A 83 4.72 -10.95 1.82
N ARG A 84 5.84 -11.40 2.36
CA ARG A 84 6.55 -12.65 1.98
C ARG A 84 6.93 -13.39 3.25
N SER A 85 6.99 -14.71 3.20
CA SER A 85 7.53 -15.48 4.32
C SER A 85 8.97 -15.07 4.60
N ALA A 86 9.35 -15.02 5.88
CA ALA A 86 10.73 -14.75 6.28
C ALA A 86 11.64 -15.93 5.94
N GLU A 87 11.11 -17.14 6.10
CA GLU A 87 11.81 -18.39 5.85
C GLU A 87 11.11 -19.20 4.75
N PRO A 88 11.85 -20.06 4.03
CA PRO A 88 11.26 -20.98 3.07
C PRO A 88 10.39 -22.03 3.75
N VAL A 89 9.20 -22.26 3.22
CA VAL A 89 8.35 -23.39 3.56
C VAL A 89 8.53 -24.43 2.45
N ASN A 90 8.98 -25.64 2.81
CA ASN A 90 9.31 -26.71 1.85
C ASN A 90 10.29 -26.27 0.75
N GLY A 91 11.26 -25.40 1.09
CA GLY A 91 12.25 -24.89 0.14
C GLY A 91 11.80 -23.71 -0.73
N TYR A 92 10.55 -23.24 -0.58
CA TYR A 92 10.01 -22.10 -1.32
C TYR A 92 9.66 -20.93 -0.41
N LEU A 93 9.92 -19.70 -0.88
CA LEU A 93 9.44 -18.50 -0.20
C LEU A 93 8.01 -18.22 -0.64
N ASP A 94 7.08 -18.19 0.31
CA ASP A 94 5.71 -17.81 0.03
C ASP A 94 5.63 -16.31 -0.27
N ILE A 95 4.87 -15.96 -1.30
CA ILE A 95 4.63 -14.60 -1.73
C ILE A 95 3.13 -14.34 -1.68
N TYR A 96 2.74 -13.24 -1.03
CA TYR A 96 1.35 -12.91 -0.74
C TYR A 96 0.97 -11.59 -1.42
N ALA A 97 -0.32 -11.45 -1.77
CA ALA A 97 -0.83 -10.21 -2.35
C ALA A 97 -0.78 -9.06 -1.33
N VAL A 98 -0.49 -7.85 -1.83
CA VAL A 98 -0.68 -6.60 -1.06
C VAL A 98 -2.13 -6.17 -1.26
N ASN A 99 -2.98 -6.39 -0.26
CA ASN A 99 -4.41 -6.13 -0.37
C ASN A 99 -4.74 -4.64 -0.34
N ASP A 100 -4.01 -3.86 0.48
CA ASP A 100 -4.27 -2.42 0.60
C ASP A 100 -3.03 -1.63 1.04
N ILE A 101 -3.05 -0.33 0.75
CA ILE A 101 -2.00 0.64 1.08
C ILE A 101 -2.67 1.92 1.56
N ALA A 102 -2.22 2.45 2.70
CA ALA A 102 -2.65 3.75 3.20
C ALA A 102 -1.45 4.59 3.61
N PHE A 103 -1.43 5.86 3.21
CA PHE A 103 -0.43 6.83 3.70
C PHE A 103 -0.93 7.50 4.98
N HIS A 104 -0.03 7.66 5.95
CA HIS A 104 -0.31 8.41 7.17
C HIS A 104 -0.55 9.89 6.83
N PRO A 105 -1.62 10.52 7.37
CA PRO A 105 -2.00 11.87 6.97
C PRO A 105 -0.97 12.94 7.36
N GLU A 106 -0.19 12.71 8.42
CA GLU A 106 0.87 13.63 8.87
C GLU A 106 2.29 13.24 8.41
N TYR A 107 2.78 12.05 8.76
CA TYR A 107 4.17 11.66 8.53
C TYR A 107 4.55 11.27 7.12
N ASN A 108 3.58 11.07 6.21
CA ASN A 108 3.83 10.62 4.84
C ASN A 108 4.55 9.26 4.73
N THR A 109 4.63 8.52 5.84
CA THR A 109 4.93 7.09 5.92
C THR A 109 3.70 6.30 5.47
N LEU A 110 3.86 5.01 5.21
CA LEU A 110 2.78 4.18 4.68
C LEU A 110 2.60 2.87 5.44
N ALA A 111 1.36 2.44 5.53
CA ALA A 111 0.97 1.09 5.89
C ALA A 111 0.71 0.26 4.63
N THR A 112 1.11 -1.01 4.68
CA THR A 112 0.71 -2.03 3.72
C THR A 112 0.10 -3.20 4.48
N VAL A 113 -0.95 -3.79 3.94
CA VAL A 113 -1.61 -4.99 4.49
C VAL A 113 -1.74 -6.05 3.42
N GLY A 114 -1.69 -7.33 3.81
CA GLY A 114 -1.60 -8.40 2.83
C GLY A 114 -2.23 -9.72 3.23
N ALA A 115 -2.22 -10.63 2.24
CA ALA A 115 -2.76 -11.99 2.36
C ALA A 115 -1.95 -12.88 3.31
N ASP A 116 -0.77 -12.43 3.76
CA ASP A 116 0.04 -13.08 4.79
C ASP A 116 -0.51 -12.89 6.21
N GLY A 117 -1.56 -12.09 6.36
CA GLY A 117 -2.18 -11.79 7.66
C GLY A 117 -1.36 -10.82 8.49
N ARG A 118 -0.51 -10.00 7.87
CA ARG A 118 0.30 -8.99 8.56
C ARG A 118 0.07 -7.60 7.98
N PHE A 119 0.24 -6.59 8.82
CA PHE A 119 0.48 -5.22 8.38
C PHE A 119 1.95 -4.86 8.55
N SER A 120 2.44 -3.94 7.75
CA SER A 120 3.78 -3.38 7.89
C SER A 120 3.74 -1.87 7.68
N PHE A 121 4.53 -1.16 8.48
CA PHE A 121 4.71 0.28 8.38
C PHE A 121 6.08 0.58 7.77
N TRP A 122 6.13 1.58 6.90
CA TRP A 122 7.28 1.88 6.07
C TRP A 122 7.53 3.38 5.99
N ASP A 123 8.81 3.73 5.92
CA ASP A 123 9.27 5.05 5.52
C ASP A 123 9.81 4.95 4.09
N LYS A 124 9.08 5.55 3.14
CA LYS A 124 9.46 5.55 1.72
C LYS A 124 10.64 6.48 1.41
N ASP A 125 10.88 7.49 2.24
CA ASP A 125 11.94 8.48 2.03
C ASP A 125 13.27 7.94 2.56
N ALA A 126 13.23 7.31 3.75
CA ALA A 126 14.38 6.57 4.28
C ALA A 126 14.56 5.17 3.65
N ARG A 127 13.56 4.69 2.91
CA ARG A 127 13.49 3.33 2.33
C ARG A 127 13.65 2.23 3.40
N THR A 128 13.02 2.41 4.56
CA THR A 128 13.12 1.48 5.69
C THR A 128 11.75 0.95 6.11
N LYS A 129 11.75 -0.25 6.68
CA LYS A 129 10.60 -0.80 7.40
C LYS A 129 10.64 -0.26 8.83
N LEU A 130 9.54 0.35 9.27
CA LEU A 130 9.40 0.88 10.63
C LEU A 130 8.94 -0.21 11.59
N LYS A 131 7.90 -0.96 11.19
CA LYS A 131 7.27 -2.00 12.00
C LYS A 131 6.66 -3.09 11.13
N MET A 132 6.55 -4.29 11.70
CA MET A 132 5.74 -5.39 11.18
C MET A 132 4.89 -5.94 12.33
N SER A 133 3.63 -6.26 12.05
CA SER A 133 2.75 -6.89 13.03
C SER A 133 3.07 -8.37 13.22
N GLU A 134 2.54 -8.94 14.29
CA GLU A 134 2.35 -10.38 14.36
C GLU A 134 1.37 -10.86 13.28
N LYS A 135 1.45 -12.17 12.99
CA LYS A 135 0.57 -12.82 12.00
C LYS A 135 -0.82 -13.04 12.61
N MET A 136 -1.85 -12.58 11.90
CA MET A 136 -3.25 -12.84 12.22
C MET A 136 -3.70 -14.22 11.72
N THR A 137 -4.87 -14.68 12.19
CA THR A 137 -5.43 -15.98 11.80
C THR A 137 -5.88 -16.03 10.35
N GLN A 138 -6.21 -14.88 9.76
CA GLN A 138 -6.62 -14.73 8.36
C GLN A 138 -5.88 -13.55 7.70
N ALA A 139 -6.11 -13.34 6.40
CA ALA A 139 -5.58 -12.21 5.67
C ALA A 139 -6.05 -10.88 6.27
N ILE A 140 -5.26 -9.83 6.06
CA ILE A 140 -5.72 -8.46 6.29
C ILE A 140 -6.21 -7.91 4.95
N THR A 141 -7.49 -7.58 4.86
CA THR A 141 -8.19 -7.32 3.59
C THR A 141 -8.21 -5.85 3.20
N CYS A 142 -8.22 -4.93 4.17
CA CYS A 142 -8.19 -3.49 3.95
C CYS A 142 -7.72 -2.74 5.20
N CYS A 143 -7.33 -1.48 5.04
CA CYS A 143 -6.90 -0.64 6.15
C CYS A 143 -7.16 0.86 5.91
N ALA A 144 -7.20 1.64 6.98
CA ALA A 144 -7.33 3.08 6.91
C ALA A 144 -6.76 3.77 8.16
N PHE A 145 -6.34 5.03 7.99
CA PHE A 145 -6.05 5.93 9.11
C PHE A 145 -7.24 6.84 9.39
N ASN A 146 -7.42 7.22 10.66
CA ASN A 146 -8.28 8.35 10.99
C ASN A 146 -7.61 9.68 10.59
N HIS A 147 -8.36 10.79 10.66
CA HIS A 147 -7.93 12.07 10.08
C HIS A 147 -6.64 12.65 10.68
N ASP A 148 -6.34 12.37 11.95
CA ASP A 148 -5.12 12.82 12.64
C ASP A 148 -4.01 11.74 12.66
N GLY A 149 -4.26 10.57 12.07
CA GLY A 149 -3.30 9.47 11.99
C GLY A 149 -2.99 8.78 13.31
N ARG A 150 -3.73 9.07 14.39
CA ARG A 150 -3.48 8.41 15.69
C ARG A 150 -3.97 6.98 15.74
N ALA A 151 -4.98 6.65 14.94
CA ALA A 151 -5.59 5.34 14.88
C ALA A 151 -5.47 4.73 13.48
N PHE A 152 -4.98 3.49 13.44
CA PHE A 152 -4.93 2.64 12.25
C PHE A 152 -5.97 1.53 12.38
N ALA A 153 -6.97 1.53 11.51
CA ALA A 153 -7.96 0.47 11.42
C ALA A 153 -7.56 -0.55 10.36
N TYR A 154 -7.76 -1.84 10.63
CA TYR A 154 -7.55 -2.91 9.65
C TYR A 154 -8.55 -4.05 9.84
N ALA A 155 -9.00 -4.63 8.74
CA ALA A 155 -9.96 -5.73 8.74
C ALA A 155 -9.25 -7.07 8.52
N VAL A 156 -9.59 -8.06 9.35
CA VAL A 156 -9.09 -9.44 9.25
C VAL A 156 -10.22 -10.33 8.77
N GLY A 157 -9.98 -11.04 7.68
CA GLY A 157 -10.94 -11.92 7.03
C GLY A 157 -10.37 -12.58 5.79
N TYR A 158 -11.12 -13.49 5.18
CA TYR A 158 -10.68 -14.19 3.98
C TYR A 158 -10.75 -13.28 2.73
N ASP A 159 -9.66 -13.21 1.97
CA ASP A 159 -9.50 -12.29 0.82
C ASP A 159 -9.62 -12.97 -0.55
N TRP A 160 -10.04 -14.23 -0.56
CA TRP A 160 -10.16 -15.08 -1.76
C TRP A 160 -8.85 -15.42 -2.46
N SER A 161 -7.69 -15.15 -1.85
CA SER A 161 -6.36 -15.42 -2.44
C SER A 161 -6.11 -16.88 -2.80
N LYS A 162 -6.89 -17.81 -2.24
CA LYS A 162 -6.81 -19.26 -2.51
C LYS A 162 -8.14 -19.85 -3.03
N GLY A 163 -9.06 -19.01 -3.48
CA GLY A 163 -10.35 -19.44 -4.03
C GLY A 163 -11.33 -20.04 -3.00
N HIS A 164 -12.48 -20.50 -3.50
CA HIS A 164 -13.59 -20.97 -2.66
C HIS A 164 -13.24 -22.17 -1.77
N GLU A 165 -12.29 -23.01 -2.19
CA GLU A 165 -11.87 -24.22 -1.47
C GLU A 165 -11.24 -23.90 -0.10
N ALA A 166 -10.61 -22.73 0.03
CA ALA A 166 -9.99 -22.30 1.28
C ALA A 166 -10.91 -21.38 2.12
N TYR A 167 -12.12 -21.08 1.65
CA TYR A 167 -13.07 -20.28 2.42
C TYR A 167 -13.75 -21.12 3.51
N ASN A 168 -13.71 -20.61 4.75
CA ASN A 168 -14.43 -21.20 5.87
C ASN A 168 -15.49 -20.22 6.39
N ALA A 169 -16.77 -20.54 6.19
CA ALA A 169 -17.89 -19.70 6.63
C ALA A 169 -18.06 -19.62 8.15
N GLN A 170 -17.39 -20.50 8.92
CA GLN A 170 -17.42 -20.48 10.39
C GLN A 170 -16.37 -19.53 10.99
N GLU A 171 -15.35 -19.14 10.22
CA GLU A 171 -14.35 -18.17 10.65
C GLU A 171 -14.96 -16.76 10.71
N LYS A 172 -14.72 -16.07 11.81
CA LYS A 172 -15.25 -14.72 12.02
C LYS A 172 -14.38 -13.67 11.36
N ASN A 173 -15.00 -12.60 10.88
CA ASN A 173 -14.31 -11.40 10.45
C ASN A 173 -14.17 -10.43 11.63
N TYR A 174 -13.07 -9.69 11.66
CA TYR A 174 -12.78 -8.72 12.71
C TYR A 174 -12.34 -7.39 12.12
N ILE A 175 -12.65 -6.30 12.82
CA ILE A 175 -12.05 -5.00 12.58
C ILE A 175 -11.28 -4.62 13.84
N PHE A 176 -9.99 -4.35 13.68
CA PHE A 176 -9.11 -3.93 14.77
C PHE A 176 -8.76 -2.46 14.60
N ILE A 177 -8.50 -1.79 15.73
CA ILE A 177 -7.99 -0.42 15.79
C ILE A 177 -6.69 -0.44 16.59
N HIS A 178 -5.61 0.06 15.98
CA HIS A 178 -4.27 0.08 16.55
C HIS A 178 -3.79 1.54 16.72
N PRO A 179 -3.42 1.98 17.93
CA PRO A 179 -2.74 3.26 18.12
C PRO A 179 -1.37 3.25 17.42
N CYS A 180 -1.21 4.05 16.37
CA CYS A 180 -0.08 3.92 15.45
C CYS A 180 0.85 5.13 15.38
N TYR A 181 0.50 6.23 16.04
CA TYR A 181 1.19 7.51 15.87
C TYR A 181 2.72 7.38 16.07
N GLU A 182 3.17 6.84 17.20
CA GLU A 182 4.61 6.66 17.44
C GLU A 182 5.25 5.58 16.54
N ASP A 183 4.51 4.53 16.17
CA ASP A 183 5.00 3.46 15.28
C ASP A 183 5.23 3.95 13.84
N MET A 184 4.52 4.99 13.41
CA MET A 184 4.55 5.56 12.06
C MET A 184 5.53 6.72 11.92
N LYS A 185 6.12 7.17 13.02
CA LYS A 185 7.03 8.31 13.04
C LYS A 185 8.39 7.93 12.41
N PRO A 186 8.89 8.69 11.41
CA PRO A 186 10.21 8.47 10.84
C PRO A 186 11.31 8.49 11.91
N ARG A 187 12.29 7.60 11.79
CA ARG A 187 13.46 7.62 12.68
C ARG A 187 14.30 8.86 12.38
N LYS A 188 14.73 9.58 13.41
CA LYS A 188 15.71 10.68 13.25
C LYS A 188 17.01 10.08 12.71
N LYS A 189 17.58 10.72 11.69
CA LYS A 189 18.93 10.43 11.22
C LYS A 189 19.96 10.86 12.27
#